data_AF-A0A8H4RJ05-F1
#
_entry.id   AF-A0A8H4RJ05-F1
#
_cell.length_a   1.000
_cell.length_b   1.000
_cell.length_c   1.000
_cell.angle_alpha   90.00
_cell.angle_beta   90.00
_cell.angle_gamma   90.00
#
_symmetry.space_group_name_H-M   'P 1'
#
loop_
_entity.id
_entity.type
_entity.pdbx_description
1 polymer ?
#
loop_
_entity_poly.entity_id
_entity_poly.type
_entity_poly.pdbx_seq_one_letter_code
_entity_poly.pdbx_strand_id
1 'polypeptide(L)'
;MDLKDSDGLTPFLIAVSKGKEDSVKALLDANDKIDLHQGSKDGETPLWLAIDAGSVEVVRVLLDSPRMDINSPREDAELLIRHAIRPRGNSSPAALVSLLLDKNPKINCRSDILFSAAAEIDHVRLNTLLLEGGADQTRTDIHGWTLTQVVAASHPPFPATPTPATTLKLPFEPPTAWNPEDKSNGLEIGARGGDKQLVVRCVADGTDSSWRGKILSLFGSRARRRPGAVRADHPIPPVGHFLFEILVIDNGGDGQISIGFGHKMAPLGGMPGLDASSWGYSGVGALLNMLDDKEISQQATSFTKDDKIGCFVNPAAGTAFFTKNGKKLDVGFKGITGRLYPMIGMRGRGAEVLAKFTWISPQTELAGKTFIENEVERVAFSALYSQR
;
A
#
# COMPACT_ATOMS: atom_id res chain seq x y z
N MET A 1 8.28 -17.65 -39.57
CA MET A 1 7.94 -17.62 -38.13
C MET A 1 7.45 -16.25 -37.65
N ASP A 2 7.47 -15.20 -38.48
CA ASP A 2 7.03 -13.86 -38.09
C ASP A 2 5.63 -13.50 -38.64
N LEU A 3 4.76 -14.51 -38.76
CA LEU A 3 3.38 -14.28 -39.21
C LEU A 3 2.59 -13.68 -38.04
N LYS A 4 1.82 -12.64 -38.33
CA LYS A 4 0.99 -11.93 -37.37
C LYS A 4 -0.43 -12.50 -37.35
N ASP A 5 -1.04 -12.58 -36.18
CA ASP A 5 -2.46 -12.91 -36.04
C ASP A 5 -3.38 -11.70 -36.37
N SER A 6 -4.68 -11.85 -36.09
CA SER A 6 -5.68 -10.80 -36.30
C SER A 6 -5.43 -9.54 -35.48
N ASP A 7 -4.65 -9.62 -34.40
CA ASP A 7 -4.32 -8.51 -33.50
C ASP A 7 -2.90 -7.96 -33.77
N GLY A 8 -2.22 -8.52 -34.78
CA GLY A 8 -0.87 -8.11 -35.15
C GLY A 8 0.22 -8.77 -34.32
N LEU A 9 -0.12 -9.74 -33.47
CA LEU A 9 0.83 -10.39 -32.58
C LEU A 9 1.60 -11.47 -33.34
N THR A 10 2.92 -11.39 -33.23
CA THR A 10 3.84 -12.45 -33.69
C THR A 10 3.92 -13.53 -32.59
N PRO A 11 4.39 -14.75 -32.90
CA PRO A 11 4.61 -15.78 -31.86
C PRO A 11 5.48 -15.28 -30.69
N PHE A 12 6.41 -14.37 -30.98
CA PHE A 12 7.22 -13.68 -29.99
C PHE A 12 6.39 -12.76 -29.08
N LEU A 13 5.56 -11.87 -29.64
CA LEU A 13 4.69 -11.00 -28.85
C LEU A 13 3.67 -11.79 -28.02
N ILE A 14 3.18 -12.93 -28.53
CA ILE A 14 2.32 -13.84 -27.77
C ILE A 14 3.09 -14.44 -26.57
N ALA A 15 4.30 -14.93 -26.77
CA ALA A 15 5.12 -15.46 -25.66
C ALA A 15 5.39 -14.40 -24.58
N VAL A 16 5.68 -13.17 -25.00
CA VAL A 16 5.93 -12.02 -24.13
C VAL A 16 4.68 -11.64 -23.34
N SER A 17 3.53 -11.44 -24.00
CA SER A 17 2.26 -11.07 -23.34
C SER A 17 1.73 -12.15 -22.38
N LYS A 18 2.17 -13.40 -22.53
CA LYS A 18 1.86 -14.51 -21.61
C LYS A 18 2.90 -14.70 -20.51
N GLY A 19 3.95 -13.88 -20.47
CA GLY A 19 5.03 -13.98 -19.48
C GLY A 19 5.81 -15.30 -19.56
N LYS A 20 5.94 -15.89 -20.75
CA LYS A 20 6.60 -17.19 -20.95
C LYS A 20 8.10 -17.04 -21.21
N GLU A 21 8.86 -16.82 -20.15
CA GLU A 21 10.32 -16.61 -20.20
C GLU A 21 11.07 -17.60 -21.10
N ASP A 22 10.88 -18.91 -20.90
CA ASP A 22 11.57 -19.94 -21.69
C ASP A 22 11.26 -19.84 -23.19
N SER A 23 10.00 -19.53 -23.54
CA SER A 23 9.58 -19.34 -24.92
C SER A 23 10.18 -18.06 -25.52
N VAL A 24 10.24 -16.98 -24.74
CA VAL A 24 10.88 -15.71 -25.16
C VAL A 24 12.36 -15.95 -25.45
N LYS A 25 13.11 -16.59 -24.54
CA LYS A 25 14.52 -16.91 -24.75
C LYS A 25 14.72 -17.79 -25.99
N ALA A 26 13.97 -18.89 -26.10
CA ALA A 26 14.08 -19.80 -27.24
C ALA A 26 13.80 -19.11 -28.59
N LEU A 27 12.84 -18.18 -28.63
CA LEU A 27 12.53 -17.41 -29.84
C LEU A 27 13.63 -16.40 -30.19
N LEU A 28 14.22 -15.72 -29.19
CA LEU A 28 15.34 -14.81 -29.40
C LEU A 28 16.61 -15.53 -29.88
N ASP A 29 16.86 -16.73 -29.34
CA ASP A 29 17.99 -17.57 -29.74
C ASP A 29 17.80 -18.16 -31.15
N ALA A 30 16.55 -18.51 -31.50
CA ALA A 30 16.23 -19.07 -32.81
C ALA A 30 16.18 -18.02 -33.94
N ASN A 31 15.97 -16.75 -33.63
CA ASN A 31 15.83 -15.68 -34.62
C ASN A 31 16.40 -14.34 -34.15
N ASP A 32 17.63 -14.06 -34.60
CA ASP A 32 18.34 -12.80 -34.36
C ASP A 32 17.71 -11.59 -35.06
N LYS A 33 16.75 -11.80 -35.98
CA LYS A 33 16.04 -10.74 -36.71
C LYS A 33 14.77 -10.24 -36.02
N ILE A 34 14.40 -10.80 -34.87
CA ILE A 34 13.26 -10.29 -34.10
C ILE A 34 13.54 -8.83 -33.70
N ASP A 35 12.67 -7.92 -34.12
CA ASP A 35 12.69 -6.52 -33.72
C ASP A 35 12.04 -6.35 -32.35
N LEU A 36 12.84 -5.96 -31.36
CA LEU A 36 12.40 -5.77 -29.98
C LEU A 36 11.61 -4.47 -29.76
N HIS A 37 11.52 -3.61 -30.77
CA HIS A 37 10.73 -2.37 -30.75
C HIS A 37 9.48 -2.47 -31.63
N GLN A 38 9.24 -3.62 -32.27
CA GLN A 38 8.08 -3.82 -33.11
C GLN A 38 6.89 -4.30 -32.28
N GLY A 39 5.95 -3.40 -32.04
CA GLY A 39 4.74 -3.67 -31.28
C GLY A 39 3.59 -4.31 -32.06
N SER A 40 2.49 -4.53 -31.34
CA SER A 40 1.18 -4.98 -31.82
C SER A 40 0.52 -3.95 -32.76
N LYS A 41 -0.70 -4.23 -33.24
CA LYS A 41 -1.48 -3.25 -34.03
C LYS A 41 -1.78 -1.97 -33.25
N ASP A 42 -1.92 -2.08 -31.94
CA ASP A 42 -2.19 -0.95 -31.03
C ASP A 42 -0.91 -0.22 -30.60
N GLY A 43 0.25 -0.63 -31.12
CA GLY A 43 1.54 -0.01 -30.84
C GLY A 43 2.22 -0.52 -29.57
N GLU A 44 1.67 -1.53 -28.91
CA GLU A 44 2.23 -2.09 -27.68
C GLU A 44 3.53 -2.84 -27.96
N THR A 45 4.66 -2.29 -27.50
CA THR A 45 6.00 -2.88 -27.69
C THR A 45 6.15 -4.18 -26.89
N PRO A 46 7.11 -5.06 -27.24
CA PRO A 46 7.45 -6.20 -26.40
C PRO A 46 7.70 -5.82 -24.93
N LEU A 47 8.39 -4.70 -24.70
CA LEU A 47 8.68 -4.24 -23.34
C LEU A 47 7.38 -3.83 -22.62
N TRP A 48 6.49 -3.10 -23.29
CA TRP A 48 5.15 -2.76 -22.78
C TRP A 48 4.35 -4.00 -22.39
N LEU A 49 4.25 -4.99 -23.29
CA LEU A 49 3.51 -6.23 -23.06
C LEU A 49 4.08 -7.05 -21.89
N ALA A 50 5.40 -7.09 -21.73
CA ALA A 50 6.05 -7.76 -20.61
C ALA A 50 5.72 -7.10 -19.26
N ILE A 51 5.68 -5.76 -19.24
CA ILE A 51 5.27 -4.97 -18.06
C ILE A 51 3.77 -5.16 -17.79
N ASP A 52 2.90 -5.10 -18.80
CA ASP A 52 1.45 -5.31 -18.65
C ASP A 52 1.16 -6.69 -18.08
N ALA A 53 1.84 -7.72 -18.61
CA ALA A 53 1.77 -9.09 -18.09
C ALA A 53 2.33 -9.23 -16.66
N GLY A 54 3.06 -8.22 -16.17
CA GLY A 54 3.76 -8.24 -14.90
C GLY A 54 4.73 -9.40 -14.83
N SER A 55 5.59 -9.60 -15.83
CA SER A 55 6.63 -10.64 -15.79
C SER A 55 8.01 -10.00 -15.65
N VAL A 56 8.53 -9.97 -14.41
CA VAL A 56 9.85 -9.40 -14.09
C VAL A 56 10.94 -10.11 -14.88
N GLU A 57 10.81 -11.42 -15.07
CA GLU A 57 11.77 -12.27 -15.78
C GLU A 57 11.81 -11.94 -17.26
N VAL A 58 10.66 -11.80 -17.92
CA VAL A 58 10.60 -11.41 -19.35
C VAL A 58 11.11 -9.99 -19.53
N VAL A 59 10.73 -9.04 -18.66
CA VAL A 59 11.27 -7.66 -18.69
C VAL A 59 12.80 -7.67 -18.60
N ARG A 60 13.36 -8.47 -17.68
CA ARG A 60 14.82 -8.63 -17.55
C ARG A 60 15.44 -9.18 -18.82
N VAL A 61 14.89 -10.26 -19.40
CA VAL A 61 15.39 -10.85 -20.65
C VAL A 61 15.41 -9.81 -21.78
N LEU A 62 14.34 -9.02 -21.92
CA LEU A 62 14.27 -7.98 -22.94
C LEU A 62 15.29 -6.88 -22.70
N LEU A 63 15.41 -6.36 -21.48
CA LEU A 63 16.32 -5.27 -21.15
C LEU A 63 17.80 -5.68 -21.15
N ASP A 64 18.11 -6.95 -20.93
CA ASP A 64 19.47 -7.50 -21.00
C ASP A 64 19.92 -7.81 -22.43
N SER A 65 18.98 -7.83 -23.39
CA SER A 65 19.33 -7.92 -24.81
C SER A 65 20.01 -6.62 -25.26
N PRO A 66 21.20 -6.69 -25.90
CA PRO A 66 21.89 -5.50 -26.42
C PRO A 66 21.15 -4.81 -27.57
N ARG A 67 20.10 -5.46 -28.12
CA ARG A 67 19.22 -4.90 -29.17
C ARG A 67 18.10 -4.04 -28.60
N MET A 68 17.88 -4.08 -27.29
CA MET A 68 16.85 -3.27 -26.63
C MET A 68 17.42 -1.91 -26.23
N ASP A 69 16.74 -0.85 -26.66
CA ASP A 69 17.06 0.53 -26.29
C ASP A 69 15.81 1.20 -25.72
N ILE A 70 15.76 1.35 -24.39
CA ILE A 70 14.65 2.00 -23.68
C ILE A 70 14.46 3.48 -24.08
N ASN A 71 15.44 4.09 -24.76
CA ASN A 71 15.38 5.47 -25.24
C ASN A 71 15.03 5.56 -26.74
N SER A 72 14.68 4.43 -27.36
CA SER A 72 14.16 4.38 -28.72
C SER A 72 12.92 5.27 -28.85
N PRO A 73 12.68 5.94 -30.00
CA PRO A 73 11.46 6.71 -30.23
C PRO A 73 10.16 5.90 -30.14
N ARG A 74 10.24 4.56 -30.11
CA ARG A 74 9.11 3.66 -29.92
C ARG A 74 8.80 3.34 -28.46
N GLU A 75 9.71 3.69 -27.55
CA GLU A 75 9.55 3.48 -26.11
C GLU A 75 9.33 4.82 -25.42
N ASP A 76 8.23 4.94 -24.68
CA ASP A 76 8.00 6.05 -23.76
C ASP A 76 8.37 5.59 -22.35
N ALA A 77 9.61 5.88 -21.93
CA ALA A 77 10.14 5.43 -20.66
C ALA A 77 9.31 5.90 -19.45
N GLU A 78 8.71 7.10 -19.51
CA GLU A 78 7.88 7.59 -18.40
C GLU A 78 6.57 6.81 -18.31
N LEU A 79 5.96 6.54 -19.46
CA LEU A 79 4.75 5.73 -19.54
C LEU A 79 5.02 4.28 -19.11
N LEU A 80 6.15 3.70 -19.49
CA LEU A 80 6.59 2.37 -19.07
C LEU A 80 6.78 2.31 -17.55
N ILE A 81 7.44 3.31 -16.94
CA ILE A 81 7.61 3.41 -15.49
C ILE A 81 6.26 3.54 -14.80
N ARG A 82 5.34 4.38 -15.31
CA ARG A 82 3.99 4.49 -14.76
C ARG A 82 3.22 3.18 -14.85
N HIS A 83 3.32 2.47 -15.97
CA HIS A 83 2.61 1.22 -16.17
C HIS A 83 3.18 0.10 -15.28
N ALA A 84 4.49 0.10 -15.04
CA ALA A 84 5.18 -0.82 -14.13
C ALA A 84 4.72 -0.72 -12.67
N ILE A 85 3.99 0.35 -12.30
CA ILE A 85 3.45 0.54 -10.95
C ILE A 85 2.19 -0.27 -10.69
N ARG A 86 1.38 -0.46 -11.73
CA ARG A 86 0.16 -1.26 -11.69
C ARG A 86 0.11 -2.22 -12.87
N PRO A 87 1.02 -3.20 -12.92
CA PRO A 87 0.94 -4.24 -13.94
C PRO A 87 -0.35 -5.04 -13.73
N ARG A 88 -0.92 -5.62 -14.81
CA ARG A 88 -2.08 -6.52 -14.66
C ARG A 88 -1.68 -7.85 -14.02
N GLY A 89 -0.41 -8.23 -14.11
CA GLY A 89 0.15 -9.41 -13.47
C GLY A 89 0.47 -9.22 -11.98
N ASN A 90 0.75 -10.32 -11.29
CA ASN A 90 1.02 -10.35 -9.84
C ASN A 90 2.51 -10.12 -9.48
N SER A 91 3.22 -9.26 -10.21
CA SER A 91 4.65 -8.99 -9.95
C SER A 91 4.87 -7.81 -9.03
N SER A 92 6.08 -7.74 -8.44
CA SER A 92 6.52 -6.59 -7.63
C SER A 92 6.74 -5.35 -8.51
N PRO A 93 5.94 -4.28 -8.35
CA PRO A 93 6.10 -3.03 -9.09
C PRO A 93 7.47 -2.39 -8.86
N ALA A 94 7.99 -2.49 -7.63
CA ALA A 94 9.31 -1.99 -7.28
C ALA A 94 10.41 -2.70 -8.11
N ALA A 95 10.30 -4.01 -8.33
CA ALA A 95 11.26 -4.75 -9.14
C ALA A 95 11.23 -4.32 -10.62
N LEU A 96 10.03 -4.12 -11.17
CA LEU A 96 9.86 -3.64 -12.56
C LEU A 96 10.44 -2.23 -12.74
N VAL A 97 10.15 -1.31 -11.81
CA VAL A 97 10.67 0.05 -11.86
C VAL A 97 12.18 0.08 -11.68
N SER A 98 12.76 -0.72 -10.79
CA SER A 98 14.22 -0.85 -10.67
C SER A 98 14.86 -1.27 -11.99
N LEU A 99 14.33 -2.33 -12.63
CA LEU A 99 14.85 -2.82 -13.91
C LEU A 99 14.85 -1.75 -15.00
N LEU A 100 13.76 -0.98 -15.09
CA LEU A 100 13.67 0.12 -16.06
C LEU A 100 14.70 1.21 -15.75
N LEU A 101 14.82 1.64 -14.49
CA LEU A 101 15.75 2.69 -14.07
C LEU A 101 17.23 2.27 -14.22
N ASP A 102 17.56 0.99 -14.08
CA ASP A 102 18.92 0.45 -14.24
C ASP A 102 19.45 0.62 -15.68
N LYS A 103 18.54 0.74 -16.66
CA LYS A 103 18.90 1.02 -18.07
C LYS A 103 19.03 2.52 -18.36
N ASN A 104 19.01 3.35 -17.31
CA ASN A 104 19.21 4.79 -17.34
C ASN A 104 18.34 5.50 -18.42
N PRO A 105 17.01 5.37 -18.35
CA PRO A 105 16.11 5.95 -19.32
C PRO A 105 16.18 7.49 -19.26
N LYS A 106 16.01 8.13 -20.42
CA LYS A 106 15.84 9.56 -20.56
C LYS A 106 14.44 9.93 -20.11
N ILE A 107 14.32 10.28 -18.84
CA ILE A 107 13.09 10.75 -18.22
C ILE A 107 13.12 12.27 -18.04
N ASN A 108 12.02 12.93 -18.32
CA ASN A 108 11.80 14.33 -17.98
C ASN A 108 11.24 14.39 -16.56
N CYS A 109 12.06 14.82 -15.62
CA CYS A 109 11.67 14.89 -14.21
C CYS A 109 10.59 15.94 -13.92
N ARG A 110 10.07 16.65 -14.93
CA ARG A 110 8.93 17.59 -14.81
C ARG A 110 7.58 16.97 -15.15
N SER A 111 7.54 15.68 -15.44
CA SER A 111 6.34 14.97 -15.88
C SER A 111 5.38 14.64 -14.73
N ASP A 112 4.10 14.99 -14.91
CA ASP A 112 3.00 14.64 -14.00
C ASP A 112 2.85 13.12 -13.82
N ILE A 113 3.19 12.37 -14.86
CA ILE A 113 3.14 10.92 -14.90
C ILE A 113 4.10 10.33 -13.87
N LEU A 114 5.35 10.80 -13.86
CA LEU A 114 6.38 10.31 -12.95
C LEU A 114 6.14 10.75 -11.51
N PHE A 115 5.60 11.95 -11.31
CA PHE A 115 5.24 12.41 -9.98
C PHE A 115 4.12 11.55 -9.36
N SER A 116 3.08 11.23 -10.16
CA SER A 116 2.00 10.34 -9.74
C SER A 116 2.52 8.93 -9.45
N ALA A 117 3.44 8.45 -10.29
CA ALA A 117 4.13 7.19 -10.12
C ALA A 117 4.91 7.12 -8.79
N ALA A 118 5.76 8.10 -8.51
CA ALA A 118 6.54 8.21 -7.28
C ALA A 118 5.66 8.31 -6.01
N ALA A 119 4.48 8.89 -6.11
CA ALA A 119 3.53 8.94 -5.01
C ALA A 119 2.87 7.58 -4.71
N GLU A 120 2.79 6.70 -5.71
CA GLU A 120 2.13 5.40 -5.59
C GLU A 120 3.08 4.27 -5.18
N ILE A 121 4.31 4.32 -5.67
CA ILE A 121 5.38 3.39 -5.28
C ILE A 121 6.44 4.11 -4.49
N ASP A 122 6.66 3.62 -3.29
CA ASP A 122 7.73 4.11 -2.46
C ASP A 122 9.10 3.59 -2.95
N HIS A 123 9.58 4.11 -4.08
CA HIS A 123 10.79 3.65 -4.74
C HIS A 123 11.90 4.71 -4.71
N VAL A 124 12.88 4.48 -3.83
CA VAL A 124 14.00 5.39 -3.51
C VAL A 124 14.66 5.99 -4.74
N ARG A 125 14.98 5.14 -5.72
CA ARG A 125 15.72 5.56 -6.91
C ARG A 125 14.88 6.46 -7.81
N LEU A 126 13.58 6.17 -7.95
CA LEU A 126 12.68 7.01 -8.74
C LEU A 126 12.56 8.39 -8.10
N ASN A 127 12.33 8.39 -6.77
CA ASN A 127 12.15 9.63 -6.03
C ASN A 127 13.42 10.50 -6.03
N THR A 128 14.60 9.86 -5.89
CA THR A 128 15.89 10.55 -5.94
C THR A 128 16.11 11.19 -7.31
N LEU A 129 15.88 10.45 -8.40
CA LEU A 129 16.01 10.98 -9.76
C LEU A 129 15.08 12.17 -10.01
N LEU A 130 13.85 12.11 -9.52
CA LEU A 130 12.92 13.23 -9.64
C LEU A 130 13.39 14.46 -8.86
N LEU A 131 13.86 14.29 -7.62
CA LEU A 131 14.39 15.38 -6.81
C LEU A 131 15.62 16.05 -7.44
N GLU A 132 16.55 15.26 -7.99
CA GLU A 132 17.77 15.73 -8.65
C GLU A 132 17.49 16.34 -10.03
N GLY A 133 16.54 15.78 -10.77
CA GLY A 133 16.24 16.15 -12.15
C GLY A 133 15.37 17.40 -12.31
N GLY A 134 15.09 18.12 -11.22
CA GLY A 134 14.33 19.38 -11.25
C GLY A 134 12.82 19.18 -11.35
N ALA A 135 12.28 18.11 -10.76
CA ALA A 135 10.85 18.00 -10.47
C ALA A 135 10.41 19.19 -9.60
N ASP A 136 9.18 19.67 -9.82
CA ASP A 136 8.61 20.71 -8.96
C ASP A 136 8.38 20.16 -7.55
N GLN A 137 9.25 20.56 -6.62
CA GLN A 137 9.20 20.11 -5.23
C GLN A 137 8.01 20.71 -4.44
N THR A 138 7.33 21.72 -5.00
CA THR A 138 6.15 22.34 -4.39
C THR A 138 4.85 21.64 -4.79
N ARG A 139 4.89 20.84 -5.86
CA ARG A 139 3.73 20.07 -6.33
C ARG A 139 3.33 19.04 -5.28
N THR A 140 2.03 18.89 -5.10
CA THR A 140 1.44 17.86 -4.24
C THR A 140 0.69 16.81 -5.05
N ASP A 141 0.62 15.60 -4.51
CA ASP A 141 -0.23 14.54 -5.05
C ASP A 141 -1.70 14.72 -4.66
N ILE A 142 -2.53 13.73 -5.01
CA ILE A 142 -3.97 13.70 -4.69
C ILE A 142 -4.26 13.67 -3.18
N HIS A 143 -3.24 13.46 -2.34
CA HIS A 143 -3.36 13.44 -0.87
C HIS A 143 -2.67 14.66 -0.23
N GLY A 144 -2.18 15.60 -1.03
CA GLY A 144 -1.51 16.81 -0.55
C GLY A 144 -0.03 16.64 -0.22
N TRP A 145 0.60 15.52 -0.57
CA TRP A 145 2.01 15.25 -0.27
C TRP A 145 2.93 15.77 -1.37
N THR A 146 3.95 16.51 -0.97
CA THR A 146 5.09 16.81 -1.84
C THR A 146 5.99 15.61 -2.01
N LEU A 147 6.76 15.55 -3.11
CA LEU A 147 7.74 14.49 -3.35
C LEU A 147 8.75 14.37 -2.20
N THR A 148 9.22 15.49 -1.65
CA THR A 148 10.14 15.52 -0.51
C THR A 148 9.54 14.87 0.73
N GLN A 149 8.24 15.06 0.97
CA GLN A 149 7.54 14.44 2.10
C GLN A 149 7.33 12.94 1.89
N VAL A 150 7.06 12.50 0.65
CA VAL A 150 7.03 11.06 0.32
C VAL A 150 8.37 10.43 0.67
N VAL A 151 9.48 10.97 0.15
CA VAL A 151 10.84 10.45 0.40
C VAL A 151 11.20 10.43 1.88
N ALA A 152 10.87 11.50 2.60
CA ALA A 152 11.21 11.61 4.02
C ALA A 152 10.49 10.54 4.87
N ALA A 153 9.23 10.21 4.55
CA ALA A 153 8.50 9.15 5.25
C ALA A 153 9.13 7.76 5.03
N SER A 154 9.69 7.54 3.84
CA SER A 154 10.26 6.26 3.40
C SER A 154 11.67 5.98 3.93
N HIS A 155 12.45 7.05 4.12
CA HIS A 155 13.86 6.96 4.53
C HIS A 155 14.21 8.00 5.61
N PRO A 156 13.91 7.76 6.89
CA PRO A 156 14.46 8.57 7.97
C PRO A 156 15.96 8.23 8.19
N PRO A 157 16.89 9.20 8.36
CA PRO A 157 16.74 10.64 8.37
C PRO A 157 17.19 11.23 7.02
N PHE A 158 16.33 11.20 6.00
CA PHE A 158 16.51 12.06 4.84
C PHE A 158 16.65 13.50 5.37
N PRO A 159 17.62 14.30 4.93
CA PRO A 159 17.82 15.64 5.45
C PRO A 159 16.56 16.46 5.20
N ALA A 160 15.69 16.50 6.22
CA ALA A 160 14.54 17.37 6.24
C ALA A 160 15.12 18.78 6.29
N THR A 161 15.24 19.45 5.14
CA THR A 161 15.32 20.90 5.16
C THR A 161 14.11 21.35 5.97
N PRO A 162 14.29 21.99 7.14
CA PRO A 162 13.19 22.36 7.99
C PRO A 162 12.33 23.34 7.19
N THR A 163 11.19 22.87 6.70
CA THR A 163 10.19 23.75 6.11
C THR A 163 9.76 24.68 7.23
N PRO A 164 9.94 26.01 7.10
CA PRO A 164 9.56 26.93 8.16
C PRO A 164 8.09 26.72 8.50
N ALA A 165 7.80 26.54 9.79
CA ALA A 165 6.45 26.49 10.32
C ALA A 165 5.81 27.88 10.24
N THR A 166 5.55 28.36 9.03
CA THR A 166 4.82 29.60 8.79
C THR A 166 3.50 29.25 8.16
N THR A 167 2.42 29.39 8.94
CA THR A 167 1.03 29.71 8.52
C THR A 167 0.46 29.02 7.27
N LEU A 168 1.01 27.87 6.88
CA LEU A 168 0.47 27.03 5.83
C LEU A 168 -0.67 26.22 6.45
N LYS A 169 -1.87 26.35 5.88
CA LYS A 169 -2.83 25.25 5.91
C LYS A 169 -2.04 24.02 5.47
N LEU A 170 -1.88 23.04 6.36
CA LEU A 170 -1.26 21.79 5.96
C LEU A 170 -2.11 21.22 4.81
N PRO A 171 -1.53 20.97 3.63
CA PRO A 171 -2.28 20.54 2.46
C PRO A 171 -2.77 19.10 2.57
N PHE A 172 -2.51 18.41 3.68
CA PHE A 172 -2.84 17.00 3.87
C PHE A 172 -4.32 16.79 4.12
N GLU A 173 -4.87 15.79 3.44
CA GLU A 173 -6.19 15.24 3.74
C GLU A 173 -5.98 14.00 4.62
N PRO A 174 -6.22 14.07 5.95
CA PRO A 174 -6.06 12.90 6.82
C PRO A 174 -7.17 11.87 6.56
N PRO A 175 -6.97 10.60 6.95
CA PRO A 175 -8.03 9.60 6.88
C PRO A 175 -9.24 10.02 7.71
N THR A 176 -10.43 9.92 7.12
CA THR A 176 -11.70 10.27 7.78
C THR A 176 -12.77 9.18 7.65
N ALA A 177 -12.57 8.22 6.75
CA ALA A 177 -13.52 7.17 6.41
C ALA A 177 -12.81 5.91 5.88
N TRP A 178 -13.55 4.79 5.83
CA TRP A 178 -13.13 3.62 5.08
C TRP A 178 -13.37 3.81 3.59
N ASN A 179 -12.50 3.28 2.73
CA ASN A 179 -12.60 3.43 1.28
C ASN A 179 -13.46 2.30 0.64
N PRO A 180 -14.60 2.61 -0.01
CA PRO A 180 -15.46 1.61 -0.67
C PRO A 180 -14.81 0.89 -1.84
N GLU A 181 -13.85 1.53 -2.50
CA GLU A 181 -13.14 0.98 -3.67
C GLU A 181 -11.86 0.24 -3.27
N ASP A 182 -11.40 0.36 -2.03
CA ASP A 182 -10.16 -0.23 -1.52
C ASP A 182 -10.42 -1.21 -0.37
N LYS A 183 -11.28 -2.19 -0.65
CA LYS A 183 -11.72 -3.22 0.29
C LYS A 183 -11.90 -4.58 -0.39
N SER A 184 -11.82 -5.64 0.42
CA SER A 184 -12.24 -6.98 0.01
C SER A 184 -13.75 -7.07 -0.23
N ASN A 185 -14.16 -7.88 -1.22
CA ASN A 185 -15.58 -8.10 -1.57
C ASN A 185 -16.45 -8.63 -0.41
N GLY A 186 -15.85 -9.33 0.56
CA GLY A 186 -16.56 -9.85 1.75
C GLY A 186 -16.91 -8.80 2.81
N LEU A 187 -16.43 -7.57 2.65
CA LEU A 187 -16.68 -6.47 3.58
C LEU A 187 -17.65 -5.44 2.99
N GLU A 188 -18.59 -5.00 3.80
CA GLU A 188 -19.46 -3.87 3.54
C GLU A 188 -19.06 -2.70 4.43
N ILE A 189 -19.14 -1.49 3.86
CA ILE A 189 -18.94 -0.25 4.60
C ILE A 189 -20.30 0.39 4.79
N GLY A 190 -20.66 0.64 6.04
CA GLY A 190 -21.91 1.26 6.44
C GLY A 190 -21.71 2.64 7.05
N ALA A 191 -22.82 3.36 7.17
CA ALA A 191 -22.90 4.60 7.92
C ALA A 191 -23.68 4.40 9.23
N ARG A 192 -23.31 5.16 10.27
CA ARG A 192 -24.07 5.25 11.52
C ARG A 192 -24.29 6.72 11.85
N GLY A 193 -25.49 7.23 11.59
CA GLY A 193 -25.87 8.63 11.82
C GLY A 193 -25.50 9.60 10.69
N GLY A 194 -26.26 9.57 9.58
CA GLY A 194 -26.17 10.56 8.52
C GLY A 194 -25.16 10.20 7.43
N ASP A 195 -23.85 10.43 7.65
CA ASP A 195 -22.96 10.68 6.51
C ASP A 195 -21.53 10.11 6.60
N LYS A 196 -21.22 9.15 7.49
CA LYS A 196 -19.82 8.68 7.63
C LYS A 196 -19.66 7.17 7.49
N GLN A 197 -18.87 6.78 6.49
CA GLN A 197 -18.38 5.43 6.15
C GLN A 197 -17.43 4.89 7.24
N LEU A 198 -17.93 4.73 8.47
CA LEU A 198 -17.14 4.38 9.66
C LEU A 198 -17.40 2.95 10.14
N VAL A 199 -18.50 2.34 9.72
CA VAL A 199 -18.85 0.97 10.10
C VAL A 199 -18.29 0.02 9.05
N VAL A 200 -17.65 -1.06 9.49
CA VAL A 200 -17.24 -2.16 8.61
C VAL A 200 -17.91 -3.42 9.10
N ARG A 201 -18.57 -4.15 8.19
CA ARG A 201 -19.22 -5.42 8.48
C ARG A 201 -18.70 -6.51 7.55
N CYS A 202 -18.38 -7.67 8.12
CA CYS A 202 -18.10 -8.88 7.34
C CYS A 202 -19.43 -9.58 7.01
N VAL A 203 -19.84 -9.52 5.73
CA VAL A 203 -21.10 -10.11 5.27
C VAL A 203 -20.91 -11.45 4.58
N ALA A 204 -19.70 -11.69 4.06
CA ALA A 204 -19.28 -12.93 3.45
C ALA A 204 -17.79 -13.16 3.76
N ASP A 205 -17.36 -14.41 3.66
CA ASP A 205 -15.93 -14.71 3.71
C ASP A 205 -15.23 -14.08 2.50
N GLY A 206 -13.96 -13.68 2.65
CA GLY A 206 -13.18 -13.11 1.56
C GLY A 206 -13.10 -14.07 0.38
N THR A 207 -13.20 -13.55 -0.84
CA THR A 207 -13.06 -14.34 -2.08
C THR A 207 -11.74 -14.07 -2.80
N ASP A 208 -10.93 -13.15 -2.30
CA ASP A 208 -9.70 -12.74 -2.96
C ASP A 208 -8.65 -13.87 -2.96
N SER A 209 -8.24 -14.26 -4.16
CA SER A 209 -7.26 -15.30 -4.45
C SER A 209 -5.81 -14.78 -4.45
N SER A 210 -5.63 -13.45 -4.35
CA SER A 210 -4.32 -12.78 -4.33
C SER A 210 -3.43 -13.20 -3.15
N TRP A 211 -4.05 -13.60 -2.04
CA TRP A 211 -3.34 -14.03 -0.85
C TRP A 211 -2.76 -15.45 -1.00
N ARG A 212 -1.42 -15.55 -1.03
CA ARG A 212 -0.62 -16.79 -1.10
C ARG A 212 0.19 -17.08 0.17
N GLY A 213 -0.07 -16.35 1.26
CA GLY A 213 0.68 -16.47 2.50
C GLY A 213 0.53 -17.85 3.16
N LYS A 214 1.58 -18.30 3.84
CA LYS A 214 1.50 -19.44 4.77
C LYS A 214 0.96 -18.93 6.11
N ILE A 215 -0.35 -18.92 6.34
CA ILE A 215 -0.85 -18.95 7.74
C ILE A 215 -0.83 -20.41 8.17
N LEU A 216 0.29 -20.79 8.76
CA LEU A 216 0.40 -22.00 9.57
C LEU A 216 0.23 -21.61 11.05
N SER A 217 -0.62 -22.36 11.75
CA SER A 217 -0.71 -22.48 13.22
C SER A 217 -1.51 -21.47 14.07
N LEU A 218 -1.43 -20.14 13.89
CA LEU A 218 -2.05 -19.19 14.86
C LEU A 218 -3.59 -19.15 14.83
N PHE A 219 -4.21 -19.41 13.67
CA PHE A 219 -5.66 -19.22 13.48
C PHE A 219 -6.45 -20.52 13.28
N GLY A 220 -5.83 -21.66 13.59
CA GLY A 220 -6.43 -23.00 13.55
C GLY A 220 -6.64 -23.56 12.13
N SER A 221 -6.66 -24.89 12.01
CA SER A 221 -6.79 -25.65 10.75
C SER A 221 -8.14 -25.51 10.01
N ARG A 222 -9.04 -24.62 10.44
CA ARG A 222 -10.31 -24.32 9.75
C ARG A 222 -10.16 -23.29 8.63
N ALA A 223 -9.09 -23.39 7.85
CA ALA A 223 -8.67 -22.49 6.77
C ALA A 223 -9.59 -22.49 5.52
N ARG A 224 -10.89 -22.76 5.66
CA ARG A 224 -11.86 -22.65 4.55
C ARG A 224 -12.43 -21.24 4.37
N ARG A 225 -12.32 -20.38 5.38
CA ARG A 225 -12.86 -19.00 5.37
C ARG A 225 -11.72 -18.01 5.25
N ARG A 226 -11.65 -17.27 4.15
CA ARG A 226 -10.61 -16.26 3.94
C ARG A 226 -10.99 -14.97 4.67
N PRO A 227 -10.03 -14.27 5.28
CA PRO A 227 -10.26 -12.92 5.78
C PRO A 227 -10.47 -11.95 4.61
N GLY A 228 -11.02 -10.78 4.92
CA GLY A 228 -10.97 -9.62 4.06
C GLY A 228 -10.50 -8.41 4.87
N ALA A 229 -9.86 -7.46 4.20
CA ALA A 229 -9.45 -6.20 4.78
C ALA A 229 -10.00 -5.00 4.00
N VAL A 230 -9.99 -3.85 4.65
CA VAL A 230 -10.34 -2.54 4.10
C VAL A 230 -9.29 -1.52 4.52
N ARG A 231 -8.96 -0.60 3.62
CA ARG A 231 -8.12 0.58 3.89
C ARG A 231 -8.96 1.84 4.04
N ALA A 232 -8.42 2.83 4.75
CA ALA A 232 -9.03 4.15 4.81
C ALA A 232 -8.97 4.89 3.45
N ASP A 233 -9.77 5.95 3.34
CA ASP A 233 -9.86 6.85 2.19
C ASP A 233 -8.54 7.56 1.85
N HIS A 234 -7.79 7.97 2.88
CA HIS A 234 -6.54 8.70 2.74
C HIS A 234 -5.40 8.04 3.53
N PRO A 235 -4.12 8.31 3.18
CA PRO A 235 -2.99 7.88 3.98
C PRO A 235 -2.84 8.74 5.24
N ILE A 236 -2.25 8.16 6.29
CA ILE A 236 -1.82 8.86 7.50
C ILE A 236 -0.83 9.96 7.11
N PRO A 237 -1.08 11.25 7.38
CA PRO A 237 -0.17 12.34 7.04
C PRO A 237 1.25 12.11 7.61
N PRO A 238 2.32 12.58 6.96
CA PRO A 238 3.70 12.32 7.39
C PRO A 238 4.12 13.16 8.60
N VAL A 239 3.22 14.00 9.11
CA VAL A 239 3.46 14.94 10.20
C VAL A 239 2.39 14.84 11.28
N GLY A 240 2.77 15.20 12.50
CA GLY A 240 1.92 15.06 13.67
C GLY A 240 1.74 13.60 14.05
N HIS A 241 0.62 13.31 14.71
CA HIS A 241 0.26 11.98 15.16
C HIS A 241 -1.09 11.57 14.62
N PHE A 242 -1.28 10.28 14.39
CA PHE A 242 -2.56 9.75 13.96
C PHE A 242 -3.03 8.66 14.90
N LEU A 243 -4.26 8.82 15.37
CA LEU A 243 -4.97 7.84 16.17
C LEU A 243 -6.20 7.40 15.39
N PHE A 244 -6.33 6.10 15.19
CA PHE A 244 -7.62 5.54 14.82
C PHE A 244 -8.03 4.47 15.81
N GLU A 245 -9.28 4.57 16.26
CA GLU A 245 -9.86 3.72 17.28
C GLU A 245 -11.01 2.93 16.67
N ILE A 246 -11.16 1.69 17.10
CA ILE A 246 -12.33 0.87 16.78
C ILE A 246 -13.08 0.53 18.06
N LEU A 247 -14.40 0.52 17.98
CA LEU A 247 -15.25 -0.23 18.90
C LEU A 247 -15.62 -1.54 18.21
N VAL A 248 -15.37 -2.67 18.88
CA VAL A 248 -15.84 -3.97 18.42
C VAL A 248 -17.32 -4.11 18.76
N ILE A 249 -18.19 -4.04 17.74
CA ILE A 249 -19.64 -4.20 17.91
C ILE A 249 -19.99 -5.69 18.03
N ASP A 250 -19.39 -6.52 17.19
CA ASP A 250 -19.54 -7.97 17.21
C ASP A 250 -18.29 -8.62 16.60
N ASN A 251 -17.87 -9.77 17.13
CA ASN A 251 -16.76 -10.54 16.55
C ASN A 251 -17.22 -11.48 15.43
N GLY A 252 -18.53 -11.58 15.18
CA GLY A 252 -19.12 -12.63 14.37
C GLY A 252 -19.02 -13.99 15.08
N GLY A 253 -19.31 -15.07 14.35
CA GLY A 253 -19.28 -16.45 14.90
C GLY A 253 -17.88 -16.88 15.40
N ASP A 254 -17.11 -17.55 14.54
CA ASP A 254 -15.70 -17.92 14.82
C ASP A 254 -14.72 -16.82 14.36
N GLY A 255 -15.21 -15.58 14.30
CA GLY A 255 -14.57 -14.50 13.58
C GLY A 255 -13.36 -13.91 14.31
N GLN A 256 -12.44 -13.34 13.53
CA GLN A 256 -11.28 -12.63 14.04
C GLN A 256 -11.23 -11.24 13.44
N ILE A 257 -10.86 -10.27 14.27
CA ILE A 257 -10.65 -8.89 13.89
C ILE A 257 -9.17 -8.59 14.12
N SER A 258 -8.54 -7.90 13.17
CA SER A 258 -7.21 -7.32 13.31
C SER A 258 -7.28 -5.86 12.92
N ILE A 259 -6.69 -5.01 13.76
CA ILE A 259 -6.57 -3.57 13.55
C ILE A 259 -5.12 -3.22 13.29
N GLY A 260 -4.84 -2.36 12.33
CA GLY A 260 -3.48 -1.91 12.08
C GLY A 260 -3.35 -0.96 10.91
N PHE A 261 -2.21 -1.00 10.24
CA PHE A 261 -1.93 -0.10 9.14
C PHE A 261 -1.00 -0.79 8.14
N GLY A 262 -0.97 -0.29 6.92
CA GLY A 262 -0.10 -0.85 5.90
C GLY A 262 0.00 0.03 4.67
N HIS A 263 0.87 -0.36 3.75
CA HIS A 263 1.01 0.31 2.47
C HIS A 263 -0.19 0.07 1.56
N LYS A 264 -0.31 0.90 0.52
CA LYS A 264 -1.34 0.73 -0.52
C LYS A 264 -1.30 -0.66 -1.18
N MET A 265 -0.11 -1.26 -1.24
CA MET A 265 0.12 -2.58 -1.82
C MET A 265 -0.22 -3.76 -0.90
N ALA A 266 -0.52 -3.53 0.38
CA ALA A 266 -0.87 -4.62 1.28
C ALA A 266 -2.07 -5.42 0.72
N PRO A 267 -2.04 -6.75 0.73
CA PRO A 267 -3.10 -7.58 0.19
C PRO A 267 -4.40 -7.41 0.99
N LEU A 268 -5.50 -7.14 0.30
CA LEU A 268 -6.82 -7.00 0.93
C LEU A 268 -7.49 -8.34 1.22
N GLY A 269 -7.00 -9.45 0.66
CA GLY A 269 -7.40 -10.81 1.02
C GLY A 269 -6.78 -11.35 2.32
N GLY A 270 -5.96 -10.55 3.00
CA GLY A 270 -5.31 -10.87 4.28
C GLY A 270 -5.89 -10.08 5.45
N MET A 271 -5.29 -10.22 6.63
CA MET A 271 -5.49 -9.29 7.75
C MET A 271 -4.21 -8.46 7.94
N PRO A 272 -4.30 -7.23 8.47
CA PRO A 272 -3.13 -6.45 8.83
C PRO A 272 -2.15 -7.24 9.70
N GLY A 273 -0.86 -7.16 9.37
CA GLY A 273 0.26 -7.83 10.03
C GLY A 273 0.68 -9.18 9.44
N LEU A 274 -0.07 -9.72 8.46
CA LEU A 274 0.17 -11.06 7.89
C LEU A 274 0.94 -11.05 6.56
N ASP A 275 1.47 -9.89 6.19
CA ASP A 275 2.28 -9.66 5.01
C ASP A 275 3.34 -8.61 5.32
N ALA A 276 4.35 -8.50 4.46
CA ALA A 276 5.49 -7.62 4.72
C ALA A 276 5.19 -6.13 4.56
N SER A 277 4.03 -5.80 4.00
CA SER A 277 3.59 -4.42 3.76
C SER A 277 2.55 -3.95 4.78
N SER A 278 2.31 -4.69 5.86
CA SER A 278 1.35 -4.30 6.89
C SER A 278 1.75 -4.70 8.31
N TRP A 279 1.21 -3.98 9.28
CA TRP A 279 1.36 -4.19 10.71
C TRP A 279 -0.03 -4.31 11.31
N GLY A 280 -0.22 -5.22 12.28
CA GLY A 280 -1.54 -5.43 12.86
C GLY A 280 -1.51 -5.94 14.29
N TYR A 281 -2.63 -5.74 14.98
CA TYR A 281 -2.95 -6.24 16.29
C TYR A 281 -4.25 -7.03 16.21
N SER A 282 -4.13 -8.34 16.40
CA SER A 282 -5.23 -9.29 16.26
C SER A 282 -6.01 -9.49 17.56
N GLY A 283 -7.30 -9.84 17.45
CA GLY A 283 -8.18 -10.11 18.58
C GLY A 283 -7.71 -11.23 19.51
N VAL A 284 -6.84 -12.13 19.03
CA VAL A 284 -6.19 -13.16 19.87
C VAL A 284 -5.03 -12.61 20.72
N GLY A 285 -4.71 -11.33 20.60
CA GLY A 285 -3.68 -10.66 21.37
C GLY A 285 -2.30 -10.67 20.70
N ALA A 286 -2.18 -11.04 19.43
CA ALA A 286 -0.89 -11.02 18.75
C ALA A 286 -0.72 -9.72 17.95
N LEU A 287 0.38 -8.99 18.19
CA LEU A 287 0.88 -7.95 17.29
C LEU A 287 1.77 -8.64 16.25
N LEU A 288 1.49 -8.39 14.96
CA LEU A 288 2.05 -9.12 13.84
C LEU A 288 2.61 -8.14 12.80
N ASN A 289 3.77 -8.49 12.26
CA ASN A 289 4.34 -7.95 11.03
C ASN A 289 5.29 -9.00 10.45
N MET A 290 5.35 -9.12 9.13
CA MET A 290 6.27 -10.02 8.45
C MET A 290 7.48 -9.21 7.96
N LEU A 291 8.70 -9.56 8.34
CA LEU A 291 9.92 -9.00 7.71
C LEU A 291 10.71 -10.16 7.10
N ASP A 292 11.00 -10.10 5.80
CA ASP A 292 11.75 -11.14 5.07
C ASP A 292 11.22 -12.57 5.32
N ASP A 293 9.90 -12.75 5.21
CA ASP A 293 9.18 -14.01 5.50
C ASP A 293 9.34 -14.54 6.94
N LYS A 294 9.90 -13.74 7.86
CA LYS A 294 9.94 -14.03 9.30
C LYS A 294 8.81 -13.30 10.01
N GLU A 295 8.03 -14.06 10.77
CA GLU A 295 7.01 -13.51 11.65
C GLU A 295 7.68 -12.78 12.83
N ILE A 296 7.37 -11.50 12.97
CA ILE A 296 7.64 -10.76 14.20
C ILE A 296 6.33 -10.70 14.97
N SER A 297 6.24 -11.51 16.03
CA SER A 297 5.10 -11.50 16.93
C SER A 297 5.47 -11.02 18.33
N GLN A 298 4.64 -10.11 18.84
CA GLN A 298 4.64 -9.70 20.25
C GLN A 298 3.28 -10.05 20.85
N GLN A 299 3.29 -10.60 22.06
CA GLN A 299 2.04 -10.95 22.74
C GLN A 299 1.53 -9.78 23.58
N ALA A 300 0.26 -9.48 23.38
CA ALA A 300 -0.55 -8.53 24.12
C ALA A 300 -1.80 -9.24 24.66
N THR A 301 -2.65 -8.45 25.32
CA THR A 301 -3.97 -8.91 25.77
C THR A 301 -4.89 -9.21 24.58
N SER A 302 -5.75 -10.22 24.66
CA SER A 302 -6.79 -10.42 23.63
C SER A 302 -7.87 -9.34 23.71
N PHE A 303 -8.66 -9.17 22.65
CA PHE A 303 -9.83 -8.29 22.65
C PHE A 303 -11.02 -8.89 21.91
N THR A 304 -12.21 -8.41 22.27
CA THR A 304 -13.49 -8.99 21.84
C THR A 304 -14.57 -7.90 21.78
N LYS A 305 -15.83 -8.31 21.61
CA LYS A 305 -17.01 -7.44 21.65
C LYS A 305 -16.98 -6.48 22.84
N ASP A 306 -17.40 -5.25 22.57
CA ASP A 306 -17.42 -4.10 23.48
C ASP A 306 -16.05 -3.52 23.86
N ASP A 307 -14.93 -4.18 23.50
CA ASP A 307 -13.61 -3.58 23.65
C ASP A 307 -13.39 -2.45 22.63
N LYS A 308 -12.72 -1.40 23.09
CA LYS A 308 -12.19 -0.32 22.26
C LYS A 308 -10.70 -0.51 22.05
N ILE A 309 -10.27 -0.53 20.80
CA ILE A 309 -8.87 -0.72 20.45
C ILE A 309 -8.38 0.49 19.68
N GLY A 310 -7.38 1.18 20.22
CA GLY A 310 -6.71 2.29 19.56
C GLY A 310 -5.43 1.81 18.88
N CYS A 311 -5.15 2.39 17.73
CA CYS A 311 -3.86 2.27 17.05
C CYS A 311 -3.31 3.68 16.83
N PHE A 312 -2.18 3.95 17.48
CA PHE A 312 -1.49 5.22 17.42
C PHE A 312 -0.25 5.09 16.55
N VAL A 313 -0.08 5.99 15.59
CA VAL A 313 1.05 6.04 14.68
C VAL A 313 1.73 7.40 14.81
N ASN A 314 3.04 7.38 15.03
CA ASN A 314 3.94 8.51 14.90
C ASN A 314 4.82 8.31 13.66
N PRO A 315 4.45 8.88 12.51
CA PRO A 315 5.20 8.74 11.26
C PRO A 315 6.61 9.32 11.34
N ALA A 316 6.78 10.46 12.02
CA ALA A 316 8.08 11.14 12.12
C ALA A 316 9.10 10.31 12.92
N ALA A 317 8.65 9.63 13.97
CA ALA A 317 9.51 8.72 14.75
C ALA A 317 9.57 7.30 14.18
N GLY A 318 8.74 6.98 13.17
CA GLY A 318 8.59 5.62 12.64
C GLY A 318 8.15 4.62 13.70
N THR A 319 7.22 5.01 14.59
CA THR A 319 6.74 4.16 15.69
C THR A 319 5.22 4.06 15.74
N ALA A 320 4.72 2.94 16.25
CA ALA A 320 3.30 2.76 16.53
C ALA A 320 3.11 1.95 17.80
N PHE A 321 2.01 2.20 18.50
CA PHE A 321 1.57 1.40 19.64
C PHE A 321 0.07 1.26 19.63
N PHE A 322 -0.44 0.36 20.48
CA PHE A 322 -1.87 0.09 20.59
C PHE A 322 -2.38 0.40 21.98
N THR A 323 -3.68 0.62 22.09
CA THR A 323 -4.39 0.77 23.35
C THR A 323 -5.55 -0.21 23.43
N LYS A 324 -5.90 -0.63 24.65
CA LYS A 324 -7.13 -1.36 24.93
C LYS A 324 -7.92 -0.60 25.99
N ASN A 325 -9.15 -0.21 25.67
CA ASN A 325 -10.05 0.52 26.56
C ASN A 325 -9.39 1.76 27.21
N GLY A 326 -8.63 2.51 26.40
CA GLY A 326 -7.91 3.72 26.84
C GLY A 326 -6.61 3.46 27.61
N LYS A 327 -6.14 2.21 27.72
CA LYS A 327 -4.85 1.89 28.33
C LYS A 327 -3.82 1.52 27.26
N LYS A 328 -2.66 2.18 27.28
CA LYS A 328 -1.53 1.84 26.41
C LYS A 328 -1.04 0.42 26.69
N LEU A 329 -0.71 -0.30 25.62
CA LEU A 329 -0.04 -1.59 25.69
C LEU A 329 1.48 -1.40 25.68
N ASP A 330 2.23 -2.22 26.40
CA ASP A 330 3.70 -2.15 26.50
C ASP A 330 4.43 -2.73 25.27
N VAL A 331 3.71 -2.89 24.16
CA VAL A 331 4.18 -3.47 22.91
C VAL A 331 3.81 -2.57 21.75
N GLY A 332 4.59 -2.64 20.68
CA GLY A 332 4.41 -1.77 19.52
C GLY A 332 5.44 -2.04 18.43
N PHE A 333 5.42 -1.20 17.41
CA PHE A 333 6.29 -1.29 16.24
C PHE A 333 7.24 -0.10 16.18
N LYS A 334 8.43 -0.34 15.63
CA LYS A 334 9.47 0.64 15.36
C LYS A 334 10.02 0.41 13.95
N GLY A 335 10.69 1.42 13.39
CA GLY A 335 11.23 1.33 12.03
C GLY A 335 10.14 1.30 10.97
N ILE A 336 8.96 1.84 11.28
CA ILE A 336 7.88 1.97 10.33
C ILE A 336 8.21 3.12 9.40
N THR A 337 8.11 2.90 8.10
CA THR A 337 8.39 3.90 7.07
C THR A 337 7.28 3.93 6.02
N GLY A 338 7.36 4.91 5.12
CA GLY A 338 6.56 5.02 3.92
C GLY A 338 5.14 5.55 4.14
N ARG A 339 4.33 5.43 3.09
CA ARG A 339 2.93 5.86 3.08
C ARG A 339 2.02 4.78 3.66
N LEU A 340 1.36 5.10 4.76
CA LEU A 340 0.57 4.15 5.55
C LEU A 340 -0.91 4.51 5.50
N TYR A 341 -1.76 3.49 5.40
CA TYR A 341 -3.21 3.62 5.50
C TYR A 341 -3.67 2.86 6.74
N PRO A 342 -4.58 3.41 7.56
CA PRO A 342 -5.30 2.62 8.55
C PRO A 342 -6.00 1.45 7.87
N MET A 343 -5.98 0.30 8.52
CA MET A 343 -6.54 -0.95 8.01
C MET A 343 -7.29 -1.71 9.09
N ILE A 344 -8.36 -2.37 8.66
CA ILE A 344 -9.03 -3.40 9.46
C ILE A 344 -9.12 -4.66 8.62
N GLY A 345 -8.75 -5.79 9.21
CA GLY A 345 -8.97 -7.12 8.69
C GLY A 345 -10.03 -7.85 9.52
N MET A 346 -10.96 -8.51 8.85
CA MET A 346 -12.03 -9.26 9.51
C MET A 346 -12.22 -10.60 8.83
N ARG A 347 -12.53 -11.60 9.64
CA ARG A 347 -12.98 -12.92 9.21
C ARG A 347 -14.19 -13.29 10.02
N GLY A 348 -15.15 -13.99 9.42
CA GLY A 348 -16.34 -14.46 10.11
C GLY A 348 -17.54 -13.54 9.88
N ARG A 349 -18.55 -14.10 9.19
CA ARG A 349 -19.81 -13.41 8.92
C ARG A 349 -20.44 -12.87 10.21
N GLY A 350 -20.90 -11.63 10.16
CA GLY A 350 -21.51 -10.91 11.28
C GLY A 350 -20.53 -10.10 12.11
N ALA A 351 -19.22 -10.24 11.91
CA ALA A 351 -18.24 -9.37 12.57
C ALA A 351 -18.49 -7.92 12.15
N GLU A 352 -18.49 -7.01 13.12
CA GLU A 352 -18.81 -5.60 12.92
C GLU A 352 -17.97 -4.71 13.84
N VAL A 353 -17.44 -3.62 13.28
CA VAL A 353 -16.67 -2.61 14.00
C VAL A 353 -17.10 -1.21 13.60
N LEU A 354 -16.99 -0.27 14.54
CA LEU A 354 -17.16 1.15 14.28
C LEU A 354 -15.85 1.88 14.53
N ALA A 355 -15.37 2.59 13.52
CA ALA A 355 -14.12 3.33 13.58
C ALA A 355 -14.32 4.81 13.94
N LYS A 356 -13.26 5.40 14.50
CA LYS A 356 -13.07 6.83 14.66
C LYS A 356 -11.66 7.18 14.23
N PHE A 357 -11.52 8.16 13.36
CA PHE A 357 -10.24 8.66 12.89
C PHE A 357 -9.93 10.01 13.55
N THR A 358 -8.69 10.23 13.96
CA THR A 358 -8.25 11.47 14.61
C THR A 358 -6.81 11.78 14.22
N TRP A 359 -6.64 12.86 13.47
CA TRP A 359 -5.32 13.42 13.19
C TRP A 359 -5.02 14.56 14.14
N ILE A 360 -3.89 14.45 14.82
CA ILE A 360 -3.33 15.49 15.70
C ILE A 360 -2.24 16.17 14.89
N SER A 361 -2.58 17.30 14.26
CA SER A 361 -1.63 18.04 13.45
C SER A 361 -0.54 18.70 14.33
N PRO A 362 0.65 18.99 13.79
CA PRO A 362 1.67 19.77 14.51
C PRO A 362 1.13 21.11 15.05
N GLN A 363 0.23 21.79 14.33
CA GLN A 363 -0.41 23.02 14.81
C GLN A 363 -1.31 22.76 16.03
N THR A 364 -2.02 21.63 16.04
CA THR A 364 -2.82 21.18 17.19
C THR A 364 -1.93 20.95 18.42
N GLU A 365 -0.75 20.36 18.24
CA GLU A 365 0.23 20.15 19.33
C GLU A 365 0.78 21.47 19.89
N LEU A 366 1.11 22.42 19.01
CA LEU A 366 1.63 23.75 19.38
C LEU A 366 0.58 24.62 20.10
N ALA A 367 -0.69 24.50 19.73
CA ALA A 367 -1.77 25.36 20.23
C ALA A 367 -2.23 25.04 21.67
N GLY A 368 -1.78 23.95 22.28
CA GLY A 368 -2.04 23.73 23.70
C GLY A 368 -1.88 22.29 24.18
N LYS A 369 -0.93 22.15 25.12
CA LYS A 369 -0.64 21.03 26.03
C LYS A 369 0.21 19.91 25.44
N THR A 370 1.21 19.50 26.23
CA THR A 370 1.91 18.21 26.22
C THR A 370 0.89 17.06 26.08
N PHE A 371 0.53 16.76 24.83
CA PHE A 371 -0.62 15.95 24.44
C PHE A 371 -0.29 14.44 24.42
N ILE A 372 0.97 14.11 24.14
CA ILE A 372 1.38 12.76 23.71
C ILE A 372 1.51 11.78 24.89
N GLU A 373 1.79 12.26 26.11
CA GLU A 373 1.91 11.38 27.29
C GLU A 373 0.67 11.40 28.19
N ASN A 374 -0.02 12.53 28.33
CA ASN A 374 -1.15 12.67 29.26
C ASN A 374 -2.53 12.28 28.67
N GLU A 375 -2.65 12.16 27.34
CA GLU A 375 -3.95 11.94 26.69
C GLU A 375 -4.13 10.56 26.06
N VAL A 376 -3.06 9.77 25.91
CA VAL A 376 -3.22 8.30 25.81
C VAL A 376 -3.94 7.76 27.06
N GLU A 377 -3.86 8.47 28.20
CA GLU A 377 -4.63 8.20 29.43
C GLU A 377 -6.00 8.90 29.52
N ARG A 378 -6.34 9.87 28.64
CA ARG A 378 -7.57 10.70 28.77
C ARG A 378 -8.48 10.80 27.53
N VAL A 379 -8.04 10.48 26.32
CA VAL A 379 -8.92 10.52 25.13
C VAL A 379 -9.76 9.24 25.06
N ALA A 380 -10.79 9.17 25.91
CA ALA A 380 -11.81 8.13 25.78
C ALA A 380 -13.18 8.50 26.36
N PHE A 381 -13.58 9.77 26.48
CA PHE A 381 -14.95 10.06 26.96
C PHE A 381 -15.69 11.21 26.27
N SER A 382 -16.98 10.91 26.00
CA SER A 382 -18.10 11.81 25.66
C SER A 382 -18.22 12.31 24.21
N ALA A 383 -19.07 11.64 23.41
CA ALA A 383 -20.25 12.26 22.74
C ALA A 383 -20.95 11.39 21.68
N LEU A 384 -20.35 10.31 21.17
CA LEU A 384 -20.94 9.56 20.02
C LEU A 384 -21.63 8.23 20.34
N TYR A 385 -21.59 7.77 21.60
CA TYR A 385 -22.08 6.44 21.99
C TYR A 385 -23.25 6.47 22.98
N SER A 386 -23.83 7.66 23.23
CA SER A 386 -24.89 7.87 24.21
C SER A 386 -26.25 8.18 23.58
N GLN A 387 -26.61 7.47 22.50
CA GLN A 387 -28.02 7.28 22.15
C GLN A 387 -28.27 5.78 22.01
N ARG A 388 -28.94 5.26 23.05
CA ARG A 388 -29.42 3.88 23.18
C ARG A 388 -30.58 3.61 22.24
#